data_AF-A0A955SMY7-F1
#
_entry.id   AF-A0A955SMY7-F1
#
_cell.length_a   1.000
_cell.length_b   1.000
_cell.length_c   1.000
_cell.angle_alpha   90.00
_cell.angle_beta   90.00
_cell.angle_gamma   90.00
#
_symmetry.space_group_name_H-M   'P 1'
#
loop_
_entity.id
_entity.type
_entity.pdbx_description
1 polymer ?
#
loop_
_entity_poly.entity_id
_entity_poly.type
_entity_poly.pdbx_seq_one_letter_code
_entity_poly.pdbx_strand_id
1 'polypeptide(L)'
;MPRILPLFLFATVILSLGVSQVVGLESVPFPRDPAYIHDPNQVLIDQLTQTDIPFEFRPAFPDRLEIWVSDKEFQELAGQGLTIEWVPEEDQVYWETPKGVAEEFVTPATTYPTFEQLTAFLQKKSSDYSDLCRLESIGQSVQGRDLWFLRISDNPDLEEDE
;
A
#
# COMPACT_ATOMS: atom_id res chain seq x y z
N MET A 1 -61.37 -41.05 18.96
CA MET A 1 -59.96 -41.53 19.00
C MET A 1 -59.86 -42.76 18.13
N PRO A 2 -58.74 -43.07 17.44
CA PRO A 2 -57.33 -42.62 17.63
C PRO A 2 -56.88 -41.61 16.52
N ARG A 3 -55.93 -40.67 16.63
CA ARG A 3 -54.60 -40.45 17.25
C ARG A 3 -53.41 -41.18 16.56
N ILE A 4 -52.31 -40.42 16.40
CA ILE A 4 -50.90 -40.75 16.00
C ILE A 4 -50.57 -40.23 14.57
N LEU A 5 -49.57 -39.38 14.25
CA LEU A 5 -48.44 -38.71 14.93
C LEU A 5 -48.02 -37.48 14.06
N PRO A 6 -47.44 -36.37 14.57
CA PRO A 6 -46.90 -35.31 13.72
C PRO A 6 -45.44 -35.60 13.32
N LEU A 7 -45.13 -35.49 12.03
CA LEU A 7 -43.77 -35.51 11.51
C LEU A 7 -43.17 -34.11 11.66
N PHE A 8 -42.26 -33.94 12.63
CA PHE A 8 -41.41 -32.77 12.75
C PHE A 8 -40.47 -32.70 11.53
N LEU A 9 -40.73 -31.79 10.59
CA LEU A 9 -39.73 -31.39 9.62
C LEU A 9 -39.07 -30.10 10.13
N PHE A 10 -37.85 -30.23 10.65
CA PHE A 10 -36.98 -29.10 10.96
C PHE A 10 -36.66 -28.38 9.64
N ALA A 11 -37.32 -27.25 9.38
CA ALA A 11 -36.87 -26.31 8.38
C ALA A 11 -35.71 -25.51 8.97
N THR A 12 -34.49 -25.95 8.69
CA THR A 12 -33.26 -25.19 8.98
C THR A 12 -33.26 -23.92 8.13
N VAL A 13 -33.51 -22.78 8.77
CA VAL A 13 -33.28 -21.45 8.20
C VAL A 13 -31.78 -21.22 8.17
N ILE A 14 -31.14 -21.38 7.01
CA ILE A 14 -29.78 -20.88 6.79
C ILE A 14 -29.92 -19.41 6.42
N LEU A 15 -29.86 -18.55 7.44
CA LEU A 15 -29.77 -17.10 7.26
C LEU A 15 -28.34 -16.76 6.82
N SER A 16 -28.09 -16.84 5.51
CA SER A 16 -26.86 -16.31 4.91
C SER A 16 -26.99 -14.77 4.84
N LEU A 17 -26.59 -14.10 5.91
CA LEU A 17 -26.25 -12.67 5.85
C LEU A 17 -24.81 -12.56 5.34
N GLY A 18 -24.65 -12.75 4.03
CA GLY A 18 -23.45 -12.32 3.33
C GLY A 18 -23.50 -10.82 3.12
N VAL A 19 -23.11 -10.05 4.14
CA VAL A 19 -22.74 -8.65 3.93
C VAL A 19 -21.35 -8.68 3.28
N SER A 20 -21.31 -8.83 1.96
CA SER A 20 -20.14 -8.44 1.19
C SER A 20 -20.06 -6.92 1.27
N GLN A 21 -19.36 -6.39 2.27
CA GLN A 21 -18.82 -5.05 2.13
C GLN A 21 -17.76 -5.14 1.03
N VAL A 22 -18.15 -4.69 -0.16
CA VAL A 22 -17.20 -4.11 -1.09
C VAL A 22 -16.58 -2.98 -0.30
N VAL A 23 -15.39 -3.20 0.26
CA VAL A 23 -14.55 -2.12 0.76
C VAL A 23 -14.20 -1.32 -0.49
N GLY A 24 -15.05 -0.34 -0.78
CA GLY A 24 -14.72 0.70 -1.73
C GLY A 24 -13.41 1.31 -1.27
N LEU A 25 -12.54 1.60 -2.23
CA LEU A 25 -11.48 2.58 -2.03
C LEU A 25 -12.18 3.92 -1.75
N GLU A 26 -12.68 4.10 -0.53
CA GLU A 26 -13.09 5.42 -0.06
C GLU A 26 -11.82 6.24 -0.09
N SER A 27 -11.77 7.17 -1.05
CA SER A 27 -10.68 8.12 -1.17
C SER A 27 -10.54 8.80 0.19
N VAL A 28 -9.37 8.65 0.80
CA VAL A 28 -8.94 9.44 1.96
C VAL A 28 -9.40 10.89 1.74
N PRO A 29 -10.25 11.47 2.62
CA PRO A 29 -10.75 12.82 2.42
C PRO A 29 -9.57 13.79 2.36
N PHE A 30 -9.35 14.43 1.22
CA PHE A 30 -8.40 15.53 1.10
C PHE A 30 -9.10 16.86 1.45
N PRO A 31 -8.41 17.78 2.15
CA PRO A 31 -6.99 17.74 2.53
C PRO A 31 -6.75 17.18 3.95
N ARG A 32 -5.77 16.28 4.08
CA ARG A 32 -5.13 15.88 5.34
C ARG A 32 -3.69 16.34 5.31
N ASP A 33 -3.20 16.87 6.44
CA ASP A 33 -1.84 17.38 6.59
C ASP A 33 -1.04 16.47 7.53
N PRO A 34 0.29 16.40 7.36
CA PRO A 34 1.12 15.56 8.20
C PRO A 34 1.27 16.16 9.61
N ALA A 35 1.18 15.30 10.62
CA ALA A 35 1.41 15.62 12.03
C ALA A 35 2.25 14.53 12.70
N TYR A 36 2.93 14.89 13.78
CA TYR A 36 3.64 13.95 14.65
C TYR A 36 2.83 13.72 15.92
N ILE A 37 2.68 12.45 16.31
CA ILE A 37 2.33 12.07 17.68
C ILE A 37 3.59 11.61 18.39
N HIS A 38 3.93 12.24 19.51
CA HIS A 38 5.09 11.88 20.32
C HIS A 38 4.79 10.75 21.30
N ASP A 39 5.82 9.98 21.62
CA ASP A 39 5.79 8.84 22.54
C ASP A 39 4.62 7.86 22.27
N PRO A 40 4.45 7.36 21.02
CA PRO A 40 3.34 6.48 20.69
C PRO A 40 3.41 5.19 21.51
N ASN A 41 2.25 4.74 21.98
CA ASN A 41 2.12 3.48 22.71
C ASN A 41 1.21 2.50 21.96
N GLN A 42 1.21 1.24 22.38
CA GLN A 42 0.44 0.20 21.70
C GLN A 42 -1.07 0.48 21.67
N VAL A 43 -1.63 1.10 22.72
CA VAL A 43 -3.07 1.43 22.78
C VAL A 43 -3.44 2.43 21.68
N LEU A 44 -2.60 3.45 21.47
CA LEU A 44 -2.78 4.39 20.37
C LEU A 44 -2.67 3.70 19.01
N ILE A 45 -1.68 2.83 18.83
CA ILE A 45 -1.49 2.11 17.56
C ILE A 45 -2.72 1.24 17.26
N ASP A 46 -3.20 0.49 18.25
CA ASP A 46 -4.39 -0.35 18.12
C ASP A 46 -5.63 0.50 17.79
N GLN A 47 -5.74 1.70 18.36
CA GLN A 47 -6.81 2.65 18.03
C GLN A 47 -6.69 3.13 16.58
N LEU A 48 -5.51 3.59 16.15
CA LEU A 48 -5.29 4.10 14.79
C LEU A 48 -5.53 3.02 13.73
N THR A 49 -5.22 1.75 14.01
CA THR A 49 -5.52 0.62 13.10
C THR A 49 -7.02 0.39 12.88
N GLN A 50 -7.88 0.92 13.76
CA GLN A 50 -9.34 0.87 13.65
C GLN A 50 -9.92 2.10 12.95
N THR A 51 -9.06 3.02 12.52
CA THR A 51 -9.42 4.25 11.79
C THR A 51 -8.87 4.24 10.37
N ASP A 52 -9.38 5.12 9.52
CA ASP A 52 -8.82 5.37 8.18
C ASP A 52 -7.73 6.45 8.19
N ILE A 53 -7.15 6.79 9.35
CA ILE A 53 -6.04 7.74 9.47
C ILE A 53 -4.76 7.03 9.02
N PRO A 54 -4.10 7.46 7.93
CA PRO A 54 -2.82 6.92 7.52
C PRO A 54 -1.78 7.31 8.56
N PHE A 55 -0.94 6.35 8.92
CA PHE A 55 0.18 6.57 9.79
C PHE A 55 1.37 5.74 9.36
N GLU A 56 2.58 6.22 9.65
CA GLU A 56 3.81 5.48 9.40
C GLU A 56 4.77 5.56 10.58
N PHE A 57 5.48 4.46 10.79
CA PHE A 57 6.60 4.42 11.72
C PHE A 57 7.90 4.69 10.96
N ARG A 58 8.66 5.70 11.41
CA ARG A 58 9.97 6.00 10.85
C ARG A 58 11.05 5.55 11.83
N PRO A 59 11.84 4.50 11.52
CA PRO A 59 12.87 4.01 12.43
C PRO A 59 13.91 5.06 12.85
N ALA A 60 14.10 6.11 12.05
CA ALA A 60 14.98 7.24 12.37
C ALA A 60 14.44 8.13 13.50
N PHE A 61 13.13 8.08 13.77
CA PHE A 61 12.42 8.89 14.75
C PHE A 61 11.52 8.00 15.63
N PRO A 62 12.10 7.10 16.43
CA PRO A 62 11.34 6.11 17.18
C PRO A 62 10.48 6.71 18.31
N ASP A 63 10.73 7.97 18.65
CA ASP A 63 10.01 8.78 19.63
C ASP A 63 8.71 9.38 19.07
N ARG A 64 8.42 9.22 17.78
CA ARG A 64 7.20 9.78 17.17
C ARG A 64 6.60 8.89 16.08
N LEU A 65 5.32 9.10 15.84
CA LEU A 65 4.54 8.53 14.75
C LEU A 65 4.11 9.65 13.80
N GLU A 66 4.37 9.49 12.51
CA GLU A 66 3.87 10.42 11.48
C GLU A 66 2.46 9.97 11.07
N ILE A 67 1.51 10.90 11.11
CA ILE A 67 0.10 10.68 10.76
C ILE A 67 -0.36 11.71 9.73
N TRP A 68 -1.34 11.36 8.90
CA TRP A 68 -2.01 12.32 8.02
C TRP A 68 -3.43 12.54 8.51
N VAL A 69 -3.73 13.75 8.96
CA VAL A 69 -5.00 14.08 9.62
C VAL A 69 -5.59 15.38 9.13
N SER A 70 -6.91 15.46 9.15
CA SER A 70 -7.65 16.72 9.00
C SER A 70 -7.60 17.53 10.30
N ASP A 71 -7.94 18.81 10.25
CA ASP A 71 -8.07 19.64 11.44
C ASP A 71 -8.95 19.00 12.51
N LYS A 72 -10.07 18.39 12.11
CA LYS A 72 -11.01 17.74 13.03
C LYS A 72 -10.35 16.54 13.74
N GLU A 73 -9.72 15.65 12.98
CA GLU A 73 -9.03 14.47 13.51
C GLU A 73 -7.87 14.90 14.43
N PHE A 74 -7.13 15.95 14.05
CA PHE A 74 -6.08 16.52 14.89
C PHE A 74 -6.63 16.98 16.24
N GLN A 75 -7.71 17.76 16.26
CA GLN A 75 -8.30 18.24 17.50
C GLN A 75 -8.88 17.11 18.36
N GLU A 76 -9.46 16.08 17.74
CA GLU A 76 -9.98 14.90 18.45
C GLU A 76 -8.86 14.09 19.11
N LEU A 77 -7.72 13.93 18.43
CA LEU A 77 -6.54 13.27 19.00
C LEU A 77 -5.88 14.13 20.09
N ALA A 78 -5.73 15.44 19.87
CA ALA A 78 -5.21 16.36 20.88
C ALA A 78 -6.08 16.36 22.15
N GLY A 79 -7.40 16.27 22.01
CA GLY A 79 -8.36 16.19 23.11
C GLY A 79 -8.23 14.93 23.99
N GLN A 80 -7.52 13.90 23.52
CA GLN A 80 -7.24 12.67 24.28
C GLN A 80 -6.00 12.80 25.19
N GLY A 81 -5.36 13.98 25.23
CA GLY A 81 -4.14 14.21 26.00
C GLY A 81 -2.89 13.68 25.31
N LEU A 82 -2.96 13.40 24.02
CA LEU A 82 -1.81 13.04 23.19
C LEU A 82 -0.98 14.30 22.91
N THR A 83 0.35 14.15 22.96
CA THR A 83 1.27 15.20 22.49
C THR A 83 1.35 15.11 20.98
N ILE A 84 0.56 15.94 20.29
CA ILE A 84 0.48 16.01 18.82
C ILE A 84 0.89 17.40 18.32
N GLU A 85 1.67 17.45 17.25
CA GLU A 85 2.05 18.69 16.57
C GLU A 85 2.01 18.55 15.05
N TRP A 86 1.73 19.63 14.32
CA TRP A 86 1.90 19.63 12.87
C TRP A 86 3.37 19.48 12.51
N VAL A 87 3.67 18.77 11.42
CA VAL A 87 5.06 18.64 10.95
C VAL A 87 5.61 20.04 10.65
N PRO A 88 6.73 20.46 11.28
CA PRO A 88 7.34 21.77 11.04
C PRO A 88 7.69 21.97 9.57
N GLU A 89 7.61 23.21 9.07
CA GLU A 89 7.87 23.52 7.65
C GLU A 89 9.27 23.07 7.21
N GLU A 90 10.26 23.14 8.09
CA GLU A 90 11.62 22.64 7.82
C GLU A 90 11.69 21.13 7.59
N ASP A 91 10.75 20.36 8.14
CA ASP A 91 10.64 18.92 8.00
C ASP A 91 9.71 18.52 6.85
N GLN A 92 8.95 19.48 6.29
CA GLN A 92 8.09 19.29 5.10
C GLN A 92 8.90 19.19 3.79
N VAL A 93 10.08 18.57 3.82
CA VAL A 93 10.90 18.30 2.63
C VAL A 93 10.33 17.10 1.88
N TYR A 94 9.14 17.28 1.31
CA TYR A 94 8.49 16.30 0.47
C TYR A 94 8.46 16.85 -0.97
N TRP A 95 9.30 16.28 -1.83
CA TRP A 95 9.27 16.42 -3.30
C TRP A 95 9.85 17.69 -3.95
N GLU A 96 11.05 18.13 -3.60
CA GLU A 96 11.83 18.83 -4.63
C GLU A 96 12.22 17.79 -5.70
N THR A 97 11.50 17.80 -6.83
CA THR A 97 11.92 17.12 -8.05
C THR A 97 13.40 17.46 -8.28
N PRO A 98 14.32 16.51 -8.50
CA PRO A 98 15.68 16.84 -8.86
C PRO A 98 15.67 17.78 -10.07
N LYS A 99 15.89 19.07 -9.84
CA LYS A 99 15.97 20.07 -10.91
C LYS A 99 17.24 19.77 -11.69
N GLY A 100 17.10 19.27 -12.92
CA GLY A 100 18.19 19.28 -13.89
C GLY A 100 18.73 17.94 -14.40
N VAL A 101 18.00 16.83 -14.29
CA VAL A 101 18.32 15.66 -15.13
C VAL A 101 17.76 15.88 -16.53
N ALA A 102 18.65 16.09 -17.50
CA ALA A 102 18.30 16.15 -18.92
C ALA A 102 17.57 14.85 -19.32
N GLU A 103 16.53 14.96 -20.18
CA GLU A 103 15.71 13.84 -20.65
C GLU A 103 16.53 12.64 -21.16
N GLU A 104 17.72 12.90 -21.69
CA GLU A 104 18.66 11.89 -22.22
C GLU A 104 19.27 10.98 -21.13
N PHE A 105 19.23 11.39 -19.86
CA PHE A 105 19.73 10.61 -18.71
C PHE A 105 18.61 10.13 -17.78
N VAL A 106 17.34 10.20 -18.21
CA VAL A 106 16.22 9.59 -17.48
C VAL A 106 16.34 8.08 -17.59
N THR A 107 16.96 7.50 -16.57
CA THR A 107 16.93 6.06 -16.31
C THR A 107 16.08 5.85 -15.06
N PRO A 108 15.57 4.64 -14.80
CA PRO A 108 14.98 4.32 -13.49
C PRO A 108 15.89 4.67 -12.29
N ALA A 109 17.19 4.89 -12.52
CA ALA A 109 18.17 5.24 -11.50
C ALA A 109 18.26 6.76 -11.20
N THR A 110 17.68 7.65 -12.02
CA THR A 110 17.82 9.11 -11.88
C THR A 110 16.49 9.84 -11.64
N THR A 111 15.37 9.18 -11.88
CA THR A 111 14.02 9.65 -11.56
C THR A 111 13.12 8.45 -11.30
N TYR A 112 11.97 8.68 -10.67
CA TYR A 112 10.94 7.65 -10.53
C TYR A 112 10.26 7.42 -11.90
N PRO A 113 10.45 6.24 -12.53
CA PRO A 113 9.87 5.99 -13.83
C PRO A 113 8.37 5.72 -13.73
N THR A 114 7.63 6.04 -14.79
CA THR A 114 6.27 5.52 -14.96
C THR A 114 6.31 4.00 -15.20
N PHE A 115 5.18 3.33 -15.01
CA PHE A 115 5.07 1.89 -15.32
C PHE A 115 5.45 1.57 -16.78
N GLU A 116 5.03 2.42 -17.73
CA GLU A 116 5.35 2.26 -19.15
C GLU A 116 6.85 2.44 -19.42
N GLN A 117 7.47 3.44 -18.80
CA GLN A 117 8.92 3.67 -18.91
C GLN A 117 9.72 2.50 -18.34
N LEU A 118 9.33 1.98 -17.18
CA LEU A 118 9.96 0.80 -16.58
C LEU A 118 9.79 -0.44 -17.46
N THR A 119 8.58 -0.65 -18.00
CA THR A 119 8.29 -1.78 -18.91
C THR A 119 9.17 -1.73 -20.17
N ALA A 120 9.24 -0.58 -20.83
CA ALA A 120 10.08 -0.38 -22.01
C ALA A 120 11.57 -0.59 -21.68
N PHE A 121 12.02 -0.11 -20.51
CA PHE A 121 13.39 -0.32 -20.04
C PHE A 121 13.71 -1.82 -19.87
N LEU A 122 12.84 -2.58 -19.19
CA LEU A 122 13.05 -4.02 -18.96
C LEU A 122 13.05 -4.80 -20.27
N GLN A 123 12.09 -4.52 -21.18
CA GLN A 123 12.02 -5.16 -22.49
C GLN A 123 13.27 -4.88 -23.32
N LYS A 124 13.75 -3.62 -23.30
CA LYS A 124 15.00 -3.25 -23.97
C LYS A 124 16.19 -4.01 -23.38
N LYS A 125 16.30 -4.12 -22.05
CA LYS A 125 17.40 -4.85 -21.41
C LYS A 125 17.38 -6.35 -21.72
N SER A 126 16.21 -6.98 -21.75
CA SER A 126 16.11 -8.38 -22.16
C SER A 126 16.47 -8.59 -23.63
N SER A 127 16.14 -7.64 -24.51
CA SER A 127 16.52 -7.71 -25.92
C SER A 127 18.03 -7.43 -26.15
N ASP A 128 18.58 -6.41 -25.49
CA ASP A 128 19.99 -6.03 -25.65
C ASP A 128 20.93 -7.12 -25.11
N TYR A 129 20.52 -7.82 -24.04
CA TYR A 129 21.29 -8.85 -23.35
C TYR A 129 20.57 -10.19 -23.40
N SER A 130 20.14 -10.61 -24.59
CA SER A 130 19.39 -11.86 -24.76
C SER A 130 20.18 -13.13 -24.41
N ASP A 131 21.50 -13.07 -24.25
CA ASP A 131 22.28 -14.22 -23.74
C ASP A 131 22.29 -14.29 -22.21
N LEU A 132 21.86 -13.23 -21.52
CA LEU A 132 21.91 -13.12 -20.06
C LEU A 132 20.55 -12.93 -19.38
N CYS A 133 19.56 -12.42 -20.11
CA CYS A 133 18.31 -11.93 -19.54
C CYS A 133 17.07 -12.59 -20.15
N ARG A 134 16.12 -13.01 -19.31
CA ARG A 134 14.75 -13.36 -19.73
C ARG A 134 13.75 -12.51 -18.97
N LEU A 135 12.94 -11.75 -19.70
CA LEU A 135 11.81 -11.01 -19.15
C LEU A 135 10.53 -11.80 -19.35
N GLU A 136 9.83 -12.09 -18.25
CA GLU A 136 8.59 -12.85 -18.25
C GLU A 136 7.53 -12.10 -17.44
N SER A 137 6.26 -12.23 -17.86
CA SER A 137 5.12 -11.80 -17.05
C SER A 137 4.65 -12.99 -16.23
N ILE A 138 4.71 -12.88 -14.90
CA ILE A 138 4.29 -13.95 -13.98
C ILE A 138 2.81 -13.84 -13.57
N GLY A 139 2.07 -12.95 -14.23
CA GLY A 139 0.67 -12.69 -13.97
C GLY A 139 0.32 -11.21 -14.13
N GLN A 140 -0.92 -10.87 -13.82
CA GLN A 140 -1.41 -9.50 -13.89
C GLN A 140 -1.84 -9.01 -12.50
N SER A 141 -1.62 -7.73 -12.25
CA SER A 141 -2.19 -7.04 -11.09
C SER A 141 -3.73 -6.97 -11.19
N VAL A 142 -4.39 -6.57 -10.10
CA VAL A 142 -5.85 -6.36 -10.08
C VAL A 142 -6.33 -5.31 -11.09
N GLN A 143 -5.44 -4.44 -11.56
CA GLN A 143 -5.72 -3.43 -12.60
C GLN A 143 -5.26 -3.89 -14.01
N GLY A 144 -4.88 -5.15 -14.18
CA GLY A 144 -4.51 -5.72 -15.48
C GLY A 144 -3.10 -5.33 -15.97
N ARG A 145 -2.20 -4.89 -15.08
CA ARG A 145 -0.80 -4.60 -15.44
C ARG A 145 0.07 -5.84 -15.26
N ASP A 146 0.96 -6.11 -16.21
CA ASP A 146 1.92 -7.21 -16.11
C ASP A 146 2.80 -7.08 -14.85
N LEU A 147 2.99 -8.20 -14.17
CA LEU A 147 3.95 -8.37 -13.10
C LEU A 147 5.24 -8.90 -13.72
N TRP A 148 6.16 -7.98 -14.01
CA TRP A 148 7.42 -8.32 -14.67
C TRP A 148 8.40 -9.00 -13.73
N PHE A 149 8.93 -10.15 -14.17
CA PHE A 149 10.08 -10.85 -13.59
C PHE A 149 11.22 -10.86 -14.61
N LEU A 150 12.38 -10.31 -14.21
CA LEU A 150 13.58 -10.31 -15.04
C LEU A 150 14.60 -11.28 -14.43
N ARG A 151 14.77 -12.43 -15.08
CA ARG A 151 15.86 -13.36 -14.75
C ARG A 151 17.16 -12.87 -15.36
N ILE A 152 18.25 -12.94 -14.59
CA ILE A 152 19.61 -12.60 -15.02
C ILE A 152 20.54 -13.76 -14.62
N SER A 153 21.03 -14.52 -15.60
CA SER A 153 21.93 -15.67 -15.43
C SER A 153 22.88 -15.74 -16.64
N ASP A 154 24.03 -16.39 -16.52
CA ASP A 154 24.92 -16.68 -17.65
C ASP A 154 24.40 -17.80 -18.57
N ASN A 155 23.30 -18.45 -18.16
CA ASN A 155 22.62 -19.49 -18.90
C ASN A 155 21.10 -19.40 -18.66
N PRO A 156 20.47 -18.30 -19.10
CA PRO A 156 19.13 -17.92 -18.67
C PRO A 156 18.02 -18.75 -19.30
N ASP A 157 18.33 -19.85 -19.99
CA ASP A 157 17.35 -20.82 -20.48
C ASP A 157 17.29 -22.09 -19.63
N LEU A 158 18.22 -22.27 -18.68
CA LEU A 158 18.21 -23.38 -17.74
C LEU A 158 17.73 -22.93 -16.35
N GLU A 159 17.15 -23.86 -15.61
CA GLU A 159 16.93 -23.72 -14.18
C GLU A 159 18.23 -24.10 -13.49
N GLU A 160 18.82 -23.14 -12.78
CA GLU A 160 20.06 -23.31 -12.03
C GLU A 160 19.75 -23.21 -10.53
N ASP A 161 20.55 -23.87 -9.68
CA ASP A 161 20.46 -23.67 -8.24
C ASP A 161 21.01 -22.26 -7.92
N GLU A 162 20.11 -21.29 -7.72
CA GLU A 162 20.40 -19.89 -7.36
C GLU A 162 20.37 -19.62 -5.84
#